data_AF-F4N881-F1
#
_entry.id   AF-F4N881-F1
#
_cell.length_a   1.000
_cell.length_b   1.000
_cell.length_c   1.000
_cell.angle_alpha   90.00
_cell.angle_beta   90.00
_cell.angle_gamma   90.00
#
_symmetry.space_group_name_H-M   'P 1'
#
loop_
_entity.id
_entity.type
_entity.pdbx_description
1 polymer ?
#
loop_
_entity_poly.entity_id
_entity_poly.type
_entity_poly.pdbx_seq_one_letter_code
_entity_poly.pdbx_strand_id
1 'polypeptide(L)'
;MIVEPIQGEGGVLPADSEFLHGLRALCDRHNAVLIFDEVQTGVGRTGELYAYMHYGVTPDVLTSAKALGGGFPIAAMLTTTKYASALNVGSHGTTYGGNPLACAVAGTVLSLINTPAVLSGVKERHQWFLEGLADINARYKVFAEIRGRGLLIGCVLNSDYAGKSKDIIQAAAQHGLIALIAGPDVVRFAPSLIISQHDIKEGLTRLAMGIEQVCRKAKS
;
A
#
# COMPACT_ATOMS: atom_id res chain seq x y z
N MET A 1 -5.28 -3.44 -20.36
CA MET A 1 -5.66 -3.87 -19.00
C MET A 1 -4.90 -3.03 -18.00
N ILE A 2 -5.59 -2.45 -17.02
CA ILE A 2 -4.97 -1.75 -15.89
C ILE A 2 -5.33 -2.46 -14.59
N VAL A 3 -4.36 -2.67 -13.72
CA VAL A 3 -4.57 -3.37 -12.44
C VAL A 3 -3.57 -2.88 -11.40
N GLU A 4 -4.00 -2.82 -10.14
CA GLU A 4 -3.09 -2.62 -9.00
C GLU A 4 -2.52 -3.99 -8.57
N PRO A 5 -1.20 -4.15 -8.38
CA PRO A 5 -0.63 -5.41 -7.86
C PRO A 5 -1.13 -5.78 -6.45
N ILE A 6 -1.56 -4.76 -5.69
CA ILE A 6 -2.33 -4.90 -4.44
C ILE A 6 -3.37 -3.79 -4.47
N GLN A 7 -4.66 -4.12 -4.50
CA GLN A 7 -5.71 -3.10 -4.47
C GLN A 7 -5.68 -2.37 -3.12
N GLY A 8 -5.37 -1.09 -3.16
CA GLY A 8 -5.16 -0.29 -1.98
C GLY A 8 -6.45 0.06 -1.23
N GLU A 9 -7.25 0.93 -1.85
CA GLU A 9 -8.54 1.38 -1.31
C GLU A 9 -9.60 0.28 -1.34
N GLY A 10 -9.44 -0.71 -2.24
CA GLY A 10 -10.35 -1.85 -2.39
C GLY A 10 -10.32 -2.88 -1.25
N GLY A 11 -9.51 -2.66 -0.22
CA GLY A 11 -9.45 -3.53 0.96
C GLY A 11 -8.08 -4.14 1.24
N VAL A 12 -7.00 -3.57 0.71
CA VAL A 12 -5.64 -4.13 0.79
C VAL A 12 -5.61 -5.58 0.32
N LEU A 13 -5.96 -5.79 -0.95
CA LEU A 13 -6.10 -7.11 -1.57
C LEU A 13 -4.91 -7.38 -2.49
N PRO A 14 -3.91 -8.18 -2.08
CA PRO A 14 -2.85 -8.61 -2.98
C PRO A 14 -3.43 -9.46 -4.11
N ALA A 15 -2.98 -9.23 -5.33
CA ALA A 15 -3.31 -10.10 -6.45
C ALA A 15 -2.64 -11.47 -6.27
N ASP A 16 -3.30 -12.53 -6.71
CA ASP A 16 -2.67 -13.85 -6.82
C ASP A 16 -1.59 -13.83 -7.90
N SER A 17 -0.51 -14.59 -7.68
CA SER A 17 0.60 -14.67 -8.64
C SER A 17 0.11 -15.22 -9.98
N GLU A 18 -0.68 -16.30 -9.94
CA GLU A 18 -1.28 -16.96 -11.09
C GLU A 18 -2.18 -16.01 -11.88
N PHE A 19 -2.91 -15.13 -11.18
CA PHE A 19 -3.75 -14.13 -11.82
C PHE A 19 -2.92 -13.12 -12.63
N LEU A 20 -1.85 -12.57 -12.07
CA LEU A 20 -1.00 -11.61 -12.78
C LEU A 20 -0.24 -12.26 -13.95
N HIS A 21 0.23 -13.50 -13.80
CA HIS A 21 0.83 -14.27 -14.90
C HIS A 21 -0.20 -14.54 -16.00
N GLY A 22 -1.42 -14.90 -15.64
CA GLY A 22 -2.53 -15.09 -16.57
C GLY A 22 -2.88 -13.81 -17.33
N LEU A 23 -2.93 -12.66 -16.63
CA LEU A 23 -3.13 -11.35 -17.26
C LEU A 23 -2.04 -11.02 -18.25
N ARG A 24 -0.77 -11.28 -17.92
CA ARG A 24 0.37 -11.07 -18.83
C ARG A 24 0.21 -11.91 -20.10
N ALA A 25 -0.04 -13.21 -19.95
CA ALA A 25 -0.21 -14.13 -21.08
C ALA A 25 -1.40 -13.73 -21.98
N LEU A 26 -2.50 -13.26 -21.39
CA LEU A 26 -3.65 -12.74 -22.13
C LEU A 26 -3.32 -11.44 -22.86
N CYS A 27 -2.64 -10.50 -22.20
CA CYS A 27 -2.22 -9.25 -22.83
C CYS A 27 -1.30 -9.51 -24.03
N ASP A 28 -0.37 -10.46 -23.90
CA ASP A 28 0.54 -10.85 -25.00
C ASP A 28 -0.23 -11.48 -26.16
N ARG A 29 -1.14 -12.42 -25.85
CA ARG A 29 -1.99 -13.09 -26.85
C ARG A 29 -2.84 -12.11 -27.65
N HIS A 30 -3.38 -11.09 -26.99
CA HIS A 30 -4.31 -10.14 -27.60
C HIS A 30 -3.64 -8.84 -28.06
N ASN A 31 -2.31 -8.75 -27.98
CA ASN A 31 -1.55 -7.52 -28.22
C ASN A 31 -2.13 -6.32 -27.45
N ALA A 32 -2.54 -6.56 -26.22
CA ALA A 32 -3.06 -5.55 -25.30
C ALA A 32 -1.95 -5.05 -24.37
N VAL A 33 -2.08 -3.80 -23.93
CA VAL A 33 -1.14 -3.20 -22.97
C VAL A 33 -1.48 -3.68 -21.55
N LEU A 34 -0.49 -4.15 -20.81
CA LEU A 34 -0.60 -4.39 -19.37
C LEU A 34 -0.04 -3.20 -18.59
N ILE A 35 -0.90 -2.55 -17.82
CA ILE A 35 -0.55 -1.40 -16.99
C ILE A 35 -0.66 -1.80 -15.52
N PHE A 36 0.42 -1.62 -14.77
CA PHE A 36 0.37 -1.73 -13.32
C PHE A 36 0.29 -0.35 -12.67
N ASP A 37 -0.77 -0.15 -11.89
CA ASP A 37 -0.89 1.03 -11.05
C ASP A 37 -0.17 0.80 -9.73
N GLU A 38 0.98 1.44 -9.59
CA GLU A 38 1.86 1.33 -8.43
C GLU A 38 1.92 2.64 -7.63
N VAL A 39 0.94 3.52 -7.83
CA VAL A 39 0.87 4.80 -7.11
C VAL A 39 0.85 4.59 -5.59
N GLN A 40 0.17 3.56 -5.09
CA GLN A 40 0.15 3.23 -3.65
C GLN A 40 1.15 2.15 -3.24
N THR A 41 1.39 1.16 -4.09
CA THR A 41 2.17 -0.05 -3.78
C THR A 41 3.66 0.09 -4.10
N GLY A 42 4.02 1.08 -4.90
CA GLY A 42 5.38 1.36 -5.32
C GLY A 42 6.21 2.12 -4.29
N VAL A 43 7.41 2.49 -4.73
CA VAL A 43 8.39 3.29 -3.98
C VAL A 43 8.63 2.70 -2.57
N GLY A 44 8.94 1.40 -2.52
CA GLY A 44 9.37 0.72 -1.29
C GLY A 44 8.25 0.24 -0.35
N ARG A 45 6.98 0.60 -0.60
CA ARG A 45 5.85 0.29 0.31
C ARG A 45 5.77 -1.18 0.72
N THR A 46 6.04 -2.09 -0.21
CA THR A 46 5.90 -3.54 -0.02
C THR A 46 7.22 -4.23 0.37
N GLY A 47 8.30 -3.49 0.56
CA GLY A 47 9.64 -4.02 0.81
C GLY A 47 10.44 -4.39 -0.45
N GLU A 48 9.87 -4.14 -1.63
CA GLU A 48 10.60 -4.03 -2.90
C GLU A 48 10.37 -2.63 -3.46
N LEU A 49 11.21 -2.18 -4.41
CA LEU A 49 11.04 -0.84 -4.98
C LEU A 49 9.66 -0.66 -5.61
N TYR A 50 9.15 -1.67 -6.31
CA TYR A 50 7.81 -1.73 -6.86
C TYR A 50 7.21 -3.12 -6.61
N ALA A 51 5.90 -3.19 -6.38
CA ALA A 51 5.24 -4.43 -5.97
C ALA A 51 5.25 -5.51 -7.05
N TYR A 52 5.28 -5.15 -8.34
CA TYR A 52 5.38 -6.10 -9.46
C TYR A 52 6.60 -7.02 -9.34
N MET A 53 7.67 -6.54 -8.69
CA MET A 53 8.91 -7.29 -8.50
C MET A 53 8.70 -8.55 -7.66
N HIS A 54 7.70 -8.58 -6.76
CA HIS A 54 7.34 -9.79 -6.01
C HIS A 54 6.72 -10.88 -6.89
N TYR A 55 6.15 -10.50 -8.04
CA TYR A 55 5.37 -11.39 -8.88
C TYR A 55 6.12 -11.90 -10.10
N GLY A 56 7.30 -11.33 -10.42
CA GLY A 56 8.05 -11.72 -11.63
C GLY A 56 7.35 -11.37 -12.95
N VAL A 57 6.33 -10.51 -12.92
CA VAL A 57 5.59 -10.04 -14.09
C VAL A 57 5.93 -8.58 -14.36
N THR A 58 6.64 -8.30 -15.45
CA THR A 58 6.96 -6.93 -15.85
C THR A 58 5.79 -6.32 -16.64
N PRO A 59 5.24 -5.17 -16.22
CA PRO A 59 4.20 -4.49 -16.97
C PRO A 59 4.77 -3.75 -18.19
N ASP A 60 3.90 -3.46 -19.16
CA ASP A 60 4.25 -2.61 -20.30
C ASP A 60 4.33 -1.12 -19.91
N VAL A 61 3.47 -0.72 -18.95
CA VAL A 61 3.39 0.61 -18.38
C VAL A 61 3.26 0.52 -16.87
N LEU A 62 3.94 1.40 -16.14
CA LEU A 62 3.83 1.53 -14.69
C LEU A 62 3.52 2.98 -14.31
N THR A 63 2.51 3.19 -13.47
CA THR A 63 2.23 4.51 -12.88
C THR A 63 2.78 4.61 -11.46
N SER A 64 3.40 5.74 -11.13
CA SER A 64 4.03 6.00 -9.83
C SER A 64 3.77 7.44 -9.39
N ALA A 65 3.45 7.66 -8.13
CA ALA A 65 3.22 8.99 -7.54
C ALA A 65 3.34 8.88 -6.00
N LYS A 66 2.58 9.67 -5.23
CA LYS A 66 2.50 9.62 -3.76
C LYS A 66 3.89 9.62 -3.11
N ALA A 67 4.37 8.45 -2.70
CA ALA A 67 5.66 8.26 -2.07
C ALA A 67 6.82 8.69 -2.98
N LEU A 68 6.67 8.68 -4.31
CA LEU A 68 7.67 9.19 -5.26
C LEU A 68 8.14 10.61 -4.91
N GLY A 69 7.21 11.47 -4.49
CA GLY A 69 7.52 12.85 -4.13
C GLY A 69 7.79 13.08 -2.64
N GLY A 70 7.69 12.05 -1.80
CA GLY A 70 7.85 12.20 -0.35
C GLY A 70 6.91 13.25 0.27
N GLY A 71 5.75 13.50 -0.35
CA GLY A 71 4.81 14.58 0.04
C GLY A 71 4.78 15.77 -0.92
N PHE A 72 5.77 15.92 -1.82
CA PHE A 72 5.73 16.91 -2.90
C PHE A 72 4.99 16.37 -4.13
N PRO A 73 4.17 17.17 -4.84
CA PRO A 73 3.43 16.69 -6.00
C PRO A 73 4.33 16.31 -7.18
N ILE A 74 4.39 15.02 -7.49
CA ILE A 74 5.00 14.46 -8.70
C ILE A 74 4.39 13.10 -9.00
N ALA A 75 4.23 12.82 -10.28
CA ALA A 75 3.85 11.50 -10.80
C ALA A 75 4.73 11.17 -12.00
N ALA A 76 4.88 9.88 -12.26
CA ALA A 76 5.59 9.32 -13.39
C ALA A 76 4.76 8.22 -14.03
N MET A 77 4.84 8.14 -15.36
CA MET A 77 4.39 7.00 -16.13
C MET A 77 5.63 6.44 -16.85
N LEU A 78 6.03 5.24 -16.48
CA LEU A 78 7.14 4.53 -17.09
C LEU A 78 6.57 3.61 -18.16
N THR A 79 7.22 3.53 -19.32
CA THR A 79 6.80 2.66 -20.42
C THR A 79 7.99 1.89 -20.95
N THR A 80 7.77 0.69 -21.47
CA THR A 80 8.81 0.04 -22.29
C THR A 80 9.01 0.80 -23.59
N THR A 81 10.17 0.63 -24.24
CA THR A 81 10.49 1.29 -25.51
C THR A 81 9.44 1.05 -26.60
N LYS A 82 8.81 -0.14 -26.61
CA LYS A 82 7.73 -0.50 -27.55
C LYS A 82 6.55 0.49 -27.48
N TYR A 83 6.18 0.94 -26.28
CA TYR A 83 5.02 1.82 -26.08
C TYR A 83 5.39 3.29 -25.95
N ALA A 84 6.66 3.61 -25.65
CA ALA A 84 7.15 4.99 -25.60
C ALA A 84 6.92 5.76 -26.91
N SER A 85 7.03 5.08 -28.07
CA SER A 85 6.82 5.69 -29.39
C SER A 85 5.39 6.17 -29.67
N ALA A 86 4.42 5.81 -28.81
CA ALA A 86 3.06 6.35 -28.90
C ALA A 86 2.98 7.80 -28.38
N LEU A 87 3.96 8.26 -27.60
CA LEU A 87 4.02 9.61 -27.02
C LEU A 87 4.96 10.50 -27.83
N ASN A 88 4.47 10.97 -28.97
CA ASN A 88 5.22 11.84 -29.87
C ASN A 88 5.16 13.31 -29.44
N VAL A 89 6.05 14.13 -30.01
CA VAL A 89 6.06 15.58 -29.76
C VAL A 89 4.67 16.16 -30.06
N GLY A 90 4.08 16.83 -29.07
CA GLY A 90 2.77 17.44 -29.17
C GLY A 90 1.58 16.53 -28.85
N SER A 91 1.77 15.22 -28.63
CA SER A 91 0.67 14.30 -28.30
C SER A 91 0.25 14.35 -26.83
N HIS A 92 1.14 14.81 -25.95
CA HIS A 92 0.91 14.98 -24.51
C HIS A 92 1.81 16.10 -23.98
N GLY A 93 1.36 16.79 -22.93
CA GLY A 93 2.13 17.87 -22.33
C GLY A 93 1.54 18.31 -20.99
N THR A 94 2.39 18.94 -20.18
CA THR A 94 2.02 19.48 -18.87
C THR A 94 2.98 20.60 -18.48
N THR A 95 2.44 21.71 -17.96
CA THR A 95 3.24 22.88 -17.56
C THR A 95 4.19 22.56 -16.40
N TYR A 96 3.76 21.71 -15.46
CA TYR A 96 4.52 21.41 -14.24
C TYR A 96 5.12 20.00 -14.23
N GLY A 97 4.77 19.13 -15.18
CA GLY A 97 5.37 17.79 -15.24
C GLY A 97 6.84 17.86 -15.61
N GLY A 98 7.67 17.11 -14.89
CA GLY A 98 9.12 17.10 -15.10
C GLY A 98 9.83 18.37 -14.64
N ASN A 99 9.17 19.24 -13.86
CA ASN A 99 9.84 20.45 -13.36
C ASN A 99 11.07 20.11 -12.49
N PRO A 100 12.16 20.89 -12.54
CA PRO A 100 13.42 20.54 -11.88
C PRO A 100 13.31 20.34 -10.37
N LEU A 101 12.46 21.10 -9.67
CA LEU A 101 12.28 20.99 -8.23
C LEU A 101 11.65 19.63 -7.87
N ALA A 102 10.56 19.26 -8.54
CA ALA A 102 9.89 17.98 -8.33
C ALA A 102 10.83 16.80 -8.66
N CYS A 103 11.61 16.90 -9.74
CA CYS A 103 12.58 15.89 -10.13
C CYS A 103 13.72 15.75 -9.11
N ALA A 104 14.22 16.86 -8.54
CA ALA A 104 15.26 16.82 -7.50
C ALA A 104 14.75 16.16 -6.22
N VAL A 105 13.51 16.47 -5.80
CA VAL A 105 12.86 15.83 -4.66
C VAL A 105 12.69 14.33 -4.92
N ALA A 106 12.10 13.95 -6.05
CA ALA A 106 11.87 12.54 -6.38
C ALA A 106 13.17 11.74 -6.50
N GLY A 107 14.21 12.32 -7.11
CA GLY A 107 15.53 11.68 -7.19
C GLY A 107 16.13 11.41 -5.82
N THR A 108 16.00 12.37 -4.88
CA THR A 108 16.46 12.20 -3.49
C THR A 108 15.63 11.16 -2.75
N VAL A 109 14.31 11.19 -2.90
CA VAL A 109 13.42 10.20 -2.26
C VAL A 109 13.73 8.78 -2.74
N LEU A 110 13.89 8.60 -4.05
CA LEU A 110 14.25 7.30 -4.63
C LEU A 110 15.63 6.83 -4.18
N SER A 111 16.63 7.71 -4.09
CA SER A 111 17.98 7.32 -3.65
C SER A 111 18.02 6.88 -2.18
N LEU A 112 17.19 7.49 -1.33
CA LEU A 112 17.06 7.10 0.07
C LEU A 112 16.31 5.76 0.21
N ILE A 113 15.20 5.60 -0.52
CA ILE A 113 14.31 4.42 -0.38
C ILE A 113 14.87 3.18 -1.07
N ASN A 114 15.47 3.32 -2.26
CA ASN A 114 15.96 2.19 -3.06
C ASN A 114 17.32 1.67 -2.57
N THR A 115 17.41 1.39 -1.27
CA THR A 115 18.59 0.79 -0.64
C THR A 115 18.22 -0.53 0.02
N PRO A 116 19.12 -1.52 0.06
CA PRO A 116 18.86 -2.78 0.75
C PRO A 116 18.44 -2.59 2.20
N ALA A 117 19.01 -1.60 2.90
CA ALA A 117 18.72 -1.31 4.30
C ALA A 117 17.29 -0.81 4.54
N VAL A 118 16.78 0.12 3.70
CA VAL A 118 15.41 0.61 3.85
C VAL A 118 14.40 -0.46 3.44
N LEU A 119 14.64 -1.14 2.32
CA LEU A 119 13.74 -2.19 1.81
C LEU A 119 13.67 -3.40 2.76
N SER A 120 14.78 -3.84 3.34
CA SER A 120 14.79 -4.87 4.39
C SER A 120 14.12 -4.39 5.68
N GLY A 121 14.34 -3.12 6.06
CA GLY A 121 13.70 -2.50 7.20
C GLY A 121 12.17 -2.45 7.09
N VAL A 122 11.61 -2.32 5.89
CA VAL A 122 10.16 -2.44 5.64
C VAL A 122 9.67 -3.86 5.92
N LYS A 123 10.43 -4.89 5.52
CA LYS A 123 10.09 -6.30 5.77
C LYS A 123 10.14 -6.63 7.27
N GLU A 124 11.14 -6.10 7.98
CA GLU A 124 11.27 -6.23 9.43
C GLU A 124 10.08 -5.58 10.17
N ARG A 125 9.77 -4.32 9.86
CA ARG A 125 8.64 -3.59 10.46
C ARG A 125 7.31 -4.26 10.19
N HIS A 126 7.14 -4.87 9.02
CA HIS A 126 5.96 -5.66 8.71
C HIS A 126 5.78 -6.80 9.71
N GLN A 127 6.85 -7.52 10.08
CA GLN A 127 6.76 -8.58 11.09
C GLN A 127 6.32 -8.06 12.45
N TRP A 128 6.87 -6.93 12.90
CA TRP A 128 6.45 -6.30 14.16
C TRP A 128 4.96 -5.94 14.16
N PHE A 129 4.42 -5.48 13.02
CA PHE A 129 2.99 -5.25 12.87
C PHE A 129 2.19 -6.56 12.96
N LEU A 130 2.59 -7.60 12.23
CA LEU A 130 1.88 -8.88 12.21
C LEU A 130 1.84 -9.51 13.61
N GLU A 131 2.95 -9.50 14.34
CA GLU A 131 3.05 -10.00 15.71
C GLU A 131 2.08 -9.26 16.64
N GLY A 132 2.16 -7.92 16.68
CA GLY A 132 1.30 -7.15 17.58
C GLY A 132 -0.19 -7.16 17.19
N LEU A 133 -0.51 -7.24 15.89
CA LEU A 133 -1.89 -7.40 15.43
C LEU A 133 -2.44 -8.80 15.75
N ALA A 134 -1.61 -9.84 15.67
CA ALA A 134 -1.98 -11.19 16.11
C ALA A 134 -2.29 -11.24 17.61
N ASP A 135 -1.48 -10.58 18.44
CA ASP A 135 -1.71 -10.47 19.89
C ASP A 135 -3.01 -9.72 20.24
N ILE A 136 -3.34 -8.68 19.47
CA ILE A 136 -4.63 -7.99 19.58
C ILE A 136 -5.76 -8.95 19.19
N ASN A 137 -5.62 -9.66 18.08
CA ASN A 137 -6.68 -10.53 17.58
C ASN A 137 -6.90 -11.77 18.48
N ALA A 138 -5.86 -12.28 19.12
CA ALA A 138 -5.98 -13.36 20.11
C ALA A 138 -6.85 -12.95 21.31
N ARG A 139 -6.79 -11.67 21.72
CA ARG A 139 -7.56 -11.13 22.85
C ARG A 139 -8.99 -10.76 22.49
N TYR A 140 -9.18 -10.07 21.36
CA TYR A 140 -10.48 -9.47 21.03
C TYR A 140 -11.25 -10.19 19.93
N LYS A 141 -10.60 -11.05 19.14
CA LYS A 141 -11.17 -11.80 18.02
C LYS A 141 -12.03 -10.92 17.11
N VAL A 142 -11.44 -9.85 16.60
CA VAL A 142 -12.13 -8.86 15.74
C VAL A 142 -11.79 -9.00 14.27
N PHE A 143 -10.63 -9.57 13.95
CA PHE A 143 -10.15 -9.73 12.59
C PHE A 143 -10.35 -11.17 12.09
N ALA A 144 -10.95 -11.31 10.91
CA ALA A 144 -11.00 -12.56 10.17
C ALA A 144 -9.68 -12.85 9.45
N GLU A 145 -9.01 -11.79 8.96
CA GLU A 145 -7.80 -11.90 8.17
C GLU A 145 -6.92 -10.66 8.40
N ILE A 146 -5.60 -10.87 8.47
CA ILE A 146 -4.60 -9.81 8.37
C ILE A 146 -3.84 -10.06 7.07
N ARG A 147 -3.92 -9.12 6.13
CA ARG A 147 -3.38 -9.25 4.78
C ARG A 147 -2.64 -8.00 4.32
N GLY A 148 -2.02 -8.11 3.15
CA GLY A 148 -1.20 -7.07 2.55
C GLY A 148 0.28 -7.47 2.49
N ARG A 149 1.16 -6.50 2.25
CA ARG A 149 2.59 -6.74 2.09
C ARG A 149 3.39 -5.53 2.53
N GLY A 150 4.50 -5.76 3.23
CA GLY A 150 5.33 -4.69 3.77
C GLY A 150 4.51 -3.77 4.66
N LEU A 151 4.61 -2.46 4.46
CA LEU A 151 3.87 -1.49 5.27
C LEU A 151 2.57 -1.04 4.60
N LEU A 152 1.95 -1.87 3.76
CA LEU A 152 0.55 -1.75 3.35
C LEU A 152 -0.22 -2.94 3.93
N ILE A 153 -0.95 -2.71 5.02
CA ILE A 153 -1.55 -3.76 5.84
C ILE A 153 -3.04 -3.50 5.99
N GLY A 154 -3.86 -4.53 5.77
CA GLY A 154 -5.30 -4.52 5.99
C GLY A 154 -5.70 -5.56 7.02
N CYS A 155 -6.48 -5.15 8.02
CA CYS A 155 -7.08 -6.02 9.02
C CYS A 155 -8.58 -6.12 8.72
N VAL A 156 -8.99 -7.24 8.14
CA VAL A 156 -10.37 -7.50 7.73
C VAL A 156 -11.18 -7.89 8.96
N LEU A 157 -12.27 -7.18 9.21
CA LEU A 157 -13.18 -7.47 10.32
C LEU A 157 -13.94 -8.77 10.06
N ASN A 158 -14.21 -9.52 11.12
CA ASN A 158 -15.11 -10.68 11.03
C ASN A 158 -16.58 -10.25 11.03
N SER A 159 -17.47 -11.24 10.90
CA SER A 159 -18.92 -11.03 10.81
C SER A 159 -19.53 -10.23 11.98
N ASP A 160 -18.99 -10.37 13.19
CA ASP A 160 -19.52 -9.71 14.40
C ASP A 160 -19.23 -8.20 14.40
N TYR A 161 -18.24 -7.79 13.62
CA TYR A 161 -17.79 -6.41 13.47
C TYR A 161 -17.92 -5.89 12.04
N ALA A 162 -18.68 -6.56 11.17
CA ALA A 162 -18.95 -6.10 9.82
C ALA A 162 -19.51 -4.67 9.83
N GLY A 163 -18.97 -3.81 8.97
CA GLY A 163 -19.31 -2.39 8.85
C GLY A 163 -18.64 -1.47 9.86
N LYS A 164 -17.88 -1.99 10.83
CA LYS A 164 -17.40 -1.21 11.99
C LYS A 164 -15.95 -0.74 11.88
N SER A 165 -15.33 -0.77 10.69
CA SER A 165 -13.94 -0.30 10.53
C SER A 165 -13.79 1.17 10.95
N LYS A 166 -14.80 1.99 10.61
CA LYS A 166 -14.88 3.40 11.00
C LYS A 166 -14.99 3.59 12.51
N ASP A 167 -15.81 2.80 13.19
CA ASP A 167 -15.99 2.90 14.64
C ASP A 167 -14.69 2.57 15.38
N ILE A 168 -13.96 1.55 14.92
CA ILE A 168 -12.67 1.16 15.49
C ILE A 168 -11.64 2.28 15.31
N ILE A 169 -11.50 2.84 14.11
CA ILE A 169 -10.50 3.91 13.90
C ILE A 169 -10.88 5.21 14.61
N GLN A 170 -12.17 5.51 14.77
CA GLN A 170 -12.63 6.68 15.55
C GLN A 170 -12.37 6.50 17.05
N ALA A 171 -12.59 5.30 17.58
CA ALA A 171 -12.24 4.97 18.96
C ALA A 171 -10.72 5.06 19.17
N ALA A 172 -9.91 4.48 18.26
CA ALA A 172 -8.45 4.58 18.33
C ALA A 172 -7.94 6.02 18.22
N ALA A 173 -8.61 6.88 17.44
CA ALA A 173 -8.29 8.31 17.35
C ALA A 173 -8.50 9.06 18.67
N GLN A 174 -9.48 8.67 19.50
CA GLN A 174 -9.64 9.22 20.85
C GLN A 174 -8.45 8.90 21.76
N HIS A 175 -7.70 7.84 21.44
CA HIS A 175 -6.45 7.47 22.09
C HIS A 175 -5.20 7.99 21.36
N GLY A 176 -5.36 8.87 20.36
CA GLY A 176 -4.25 9.49 19.64
C GLY A 176 -3.60 8.61 18.56
N LEU A 177 -4.34 7.63 18.01
CA LEU A 177 -3.90 6.87 16.82
C LEU A 177 -4.72 7.29 15.59
N ILE A 178 -4.04 7.71 14.53
CA ILE A 178 -4.66 7.88 13.21
C ILE A 178 -4.37 6.62 12.39
N ALA A 179 -5.44 5.93 12.01
CA ALA A 179 -5.42 4.81 11.08
C ALA A 179 -6.41 5.08 9.93
N LEU A 180 -6.31 4.30 8.86
CA LEU A 180 -7.16 4.44 7.68
C LEU A 180 -8.21 3.33 7.66
N ILE A 181 -9.19 3.48 6.78
CA ILE A 181 -10.06 2.37 6.36
C ILE A 181 -9.79 2.04 4.89
N ALA A 182 -10.18 0.84 4.48
CA ALA A 182 -10.28 0.42 3.08
C ALA A 182 -11.63 -0.29 2.90
N GLY A 183 -12.68 0.51 2.68
CA GLY A 183 -14.06 0.04 2.77
C GLY A 183 -14.55 -0.13 4.22
N PRO A 184 -15.80 -0.58 4.39
CA PRO A 184 -16.49 -0.63 5.69
C PRO A 184 -15.95 -1.74 6.62
N ASP A 185 -15.19 -2.69 6.08
CA ASP A 185 -14.77 -3.91 6.79
C ASP A 185 -13.26 -4.04 6.99
N VAL A 186 -12.45 -3.07 6.59
CA VAL A 186 -10.99 -3.18 6.70
C VAL A 186 -10.40 -1.97 7.42
N VAL A 187 -9.73 -2.22 8.54
CA VAL A 187 -8.82 -1.25 9.16
C VAL A 187 -7.48 -1.32 8.42
N ARG A 188 -6.98 -0.20 7.91
CA ARG A 188 -5.81 -0.14 7.06
C ARG A 188 -4.68 0.66 7.70
N PHE A 189 -3.46 0.14 7.59
CA PHE A 189 -2.22 0.80 7.98
C PHE A 189 -1.33 1.03 6.75
N ALA A 190 -0.86 2.27 6.62
CA ALA A 190 0.13 2.68 5.64
C ALA A 190 1.16 3.66 6.26
N PRO A 191 1.89 3.26 7.31
CA PRO A 191 2.78 4.16 8.06
C PRO A 191 4.00 4.62 7.24
N SER A 192 4.83 5.50 7.80
CA SER A 192 6.15 5.81 7.24
C SER A 192 7.00 4.54 7.05
N LEU A 193 7.81 4.46 5.99
CA LEU A 193 8.69 3.32 5.73
C LEU A 193 9.79 3.15 6.80
N ILE A 194 10.09 4.24 7.51
CA ILE A 194 11.12 4.28 8.56
C ILE A 194 10.52 4.33 9.98
N ILE A 195 9.21 4.08 10.14
CA ILE A 195 8.53 4.10 11.46
C ILE A 195 9.29 3.24 12.48
N SER A 196 9.48 3.73 13.71
CA SER A 196 10.24 3.01 14.72
C SER A 196 9.45 1.85 15.33
N GLN A 197 10.14 0.84 15.88
CA GLN A 197 9.47 -0.23 16.62
C GLN A 197 8.68 0.31 17.83
N HIS A 198 9.20 1.37 18.47
CA HIS A 198 8.52 2.06 19.56
C HIS A 198 7.17 2.62 19.11
N ASP A 199 7.15 3.38 18.01
CA ASP A 199 5.91 3.98 17.48
C ASP A 199 4.91 2.92 17.02
N ILE A 200 5.38 1.80 16.46
CA ILE A 200 4.52 0.66 16.11
C ILE A 200 3.87 0.09 17.38
N LYS A 201 4.66 -0.19 18.42
CA LYS A 201 4.15 -0.75 19.68
C LYS A 201 3.16 0.19 20.37
N GLU A 202 3.48 1.47 20.42
CA GLU A 202 2.60 2.50 20.99
C GLU A 202 1.31 2.62 20.18
N GLY A 203 1.41 2.66 18.84
CA GLY A 203 0.26 2.70 17.95
C GLY A 203 -0.65 1.48 18.11
N LEU A 204 -0.09 0.28 18.18
CA LEU A 204 -0.86 -0.96 18.40
C LEU A 204 -1.49 -1.02 19.80
N THR A 205 -0.85 -0.43 20.82
CA THR A 205 -1.45 -0.28 22.15
C THR A 205 -2.69 0.61 22.10
N ARG A 206 -2.62 1.75 21.40
CA ARG A 206 -3.76 2.66 21.19
C ARG A 206 -4.87 2.03 20.35
N LEU A 207 -4.49 1.24 19.34
CA LEU A 207 -5.44 0.45 18.55
C LEU A 207 -6.21 -0.53 19.44
N ALA A 208 -5.50 -1.24 20.32
CA ALA A 208 -6.10 -2.20 21.24
C ALA A 208 -7.11 -1.53 22.19
N MET A 209 -6.82 -0.32 22.68
CA MET A 209 -7.76 0.47 23.50
C MET A 209 -9.02 0.84 22.72
N GLY A 210 -8.87 1.30 21.47
CA GLY A 210 -10.01 1.61 20.60
C GLY A 210 -10.87 0.38 20.29
N ILE A 211 -10.24 -0.77 20.00
CA ILE A 211 -10.93 -2.04 19.79
C ILE A 211 -11.69 -2.46 21.06
N GLU A 212 -11.06 -2.41 22.22
CA GLU A 212 -11.69 -2.76 23.50
C GLU A 212 -12.95 -1.92 23.76
N GLN A 213 -12.88 -0.61 23.49
CA GLN A 213 -14.02 0.30 23.63
C GLN A 213 -15.20 -0.11 22.74
N VAL A 214 -14.94 -0.49 21.48
CA VAL A 214 -15.98 -0.97 20.55
C VAL A 214 -16.52 -2.34 20.99
N CYS A 215 -15.66 -3.26 21.42
CA CYS A 215 -16.06 -4.57 21.91
C CYS A 215 -16.96 -4.50 23.16
N ARG A 216 -16.69 -3.56 24.08
CA ARG A 216 -17.52 -3.35 25.28
C ARG A 216 -18.91 -2.83 24.92
N LYS A 217 -19.02 -1.87 24.00
CA LYS A 217 -20.31 -1.34 23.51
C LYS A 217 -21.16 -2.39 22.78
N ALA A 218 -20.53 -3.38 22.14
CA ALA A 218 -21.27 -4.44 21.46
C ALA A 218 -21.90 -5.47 22.43
N LYS A 219 -21.47 -5.49 23.71
CA LYS A 219 -21.95 -6.41 24.74
C LYS A 219 -22.96 -5.78 25.70
N SER A 220 -23.14 -4.47 25.65
CA SER A 220 -24.12 -3.69 26.42
C SER A 220 -25.40 -3.48 25.62
#